data_AF-A0A0Q7FQD3-F1
#
_entry.id   AF-A0A0Q7FQD3-F1
#
_cell.length_a   1.000
_cell.length_b   1.000
_cell.length_c   1.000
_cell.angle_alpha   90.00
_cell.angle_beta   90.00
_cell.angle_gamma   90.00
#
_symmetry.space_group_name_H-M   'P 1'
#
loop_
_entity.id
_entity.type
_entity.pdbx_description
1 polymer ?
#
loop_
_entity_poly.entity_id
_entity_poly.type
_entity_poly.pdbx_seq_one_letter_code
_entity_poly.pdbx_strand_id
1 'polypeptide(L)'
;MDYFIKERVNNKGELCTIGIDFEPENNVLSALFSSIRIEQFPDFITDISNSKSTGYEPLSLRMYNDIDWEDQAWIKSVMHRNLQKGEVFVSVYKIGETIIPESVLDKILYNYGSNILDVFHKNSQVQEKYIEYYNHYDKENHIFKENLFWVKAMKDSLLKLSQKMINPEY
;
A
#
# COMPACT_ATOMS: atom_id res chain seq x y z
N MET A 1 -9.32 -15.19 -2.41
CA MET A 1 -9.47 -13.95 -3.19
C MET A 1 -8.29 -13.91 -4.10
N ASP A 2 -8.57 -14.06 -5.38
CA ASP A 2 -7.53 -14.03 -6.41
C ASP A 2 -7.39 -12.60 -6.92
N TYR A 3 -6.24 -12.29 -7.52
CA TYR A 3 -5.96 -10.97 -8.06
C TYR A 3 -4.92 -11.04 -9.18
N PHE A 4 -4.97 -10.04 -10.06
CA PHE A 4 -4.09 -9.91 -11.21
C PHE A 4 -3.45 -8.54 -11.23
N ILE A 5 -2.13 -8.48 -11.35
CA ILE A 5 -1.37 -7.24 -11.44
C ILE A 5 -1.03 -7.01 -12.92
N LYS A 6 -1.31 -5.81 -13.43
CA LYS A 6 -1.09 -5.46 -14.84
C LYS A 6 -0.51 -4.06 -14.96
N GLU A 7 0.53 -3.92 -15.77
CA GLU A 7 0.97 -2.61 -16.25
C GLU A 7 -0.12 -2.02 -17.16
N ARG A 8 -0.50 -0.77 -16.91
CA ARG A 8 -1.47 -0.03 -17.72
C ARG A 8 -0.74 1.06 -18.48
N VAL A 9 -0.77 0.98 -19.81
CA VAL A 9 -0.12 1.94 -20.73
C VAL A 9 -1.15 2.83 -21.42
N ASN A 10 -0.78 4.07 -21.76
CA ASN A 10 -1.61 4.93 -22.59
C ASN A 10 -1.56 4.53 -24.07
N ASN A 11 -2.31 5.26 -24.91
CA ASN A 11 -2.34 5.07 -26.36
C ASN A 11 -0.99 5.29 -27.06
N LYS A 12 0.04 5.81 -26.37
CA LYS A 12 1.40 5.98 -26.86
C LYS A 12 2.35 4.86 -26.40
N GLY A 13 1.85 3.88 -25.64
CA GLY A 13 2.65 2.81 -25.05
C GLY A 13 3.44 3.22 -23.81
N GLU A 14 3.20 4.42 -23.26
CA GLU A 14 3.87 4.89 -22.05
C GLU A 14 3.15 4.35 -20.82
N LEU A 15 3.91 3.88 -19.83
CA LEU A 15 3.35 3.38 -18.58
C LEU A 15 2.63 4.51 -17.83
N CYS A 16 1.34 4.31 -17.55
CA CYS A 16 0.53 5.21 -16.75
C CYS A 16 0.46 4.79 -15.29
N THR A 17 0.21 3.51 -15.02
CA THR A 17 0.07 2.98 -13.66
C THR A 17 0.26 1.46 -13.64
N ILE A 18 0.44 0.89 -12.46
CA ILE A 18 0.28 -0.55 -12.23
C ILE A 18 -1.10 -0.76 -11.62
N GLY A 19 -1.97 -1.45 -12.35
CA GLY A 19 -3.30 -1.80 -11.86
C GLY A 19 -3.29 -3.14 -11.14
N ILE A 20 -4.24 -3.30 -10.23
CA ILE A 20 -4.59 -4.58 -9.63
C ILE A 20 -6.10 -4.80 -9.78
N ASP A 21 -6.47 -5.96 -10.29
CA ASP A 21 -7.85 -6.39 -10.46
C ASP A 21 -8.11 -7.56 -9.48
N PHE A 22 -9.29 -7.62 -8.84
CA PHE A 22 -9.65 -8.65 -7.84
C PHE A 22 -10.78 -9.57 -8.32
N GLU A 23 -10.70 -10.85 -7.97
CA GLU A 23 -11.74 -11.85 -8.22
C GLU A 23 -12.11 -12.64 -6.93
N PRO A 24 -13.37 -12.59 -6.46
CA PRO A 24 -14.45 -11.71 -6.95
C PRO A 24 -14.11 -10.21 -6.77
N GLU A 25 -14.83 -9.35 -7.48
CA GLU A 25 -14.61 -7.90 -7.45
C GLU A 25 -14.65 -7.35 -6.02
N ASN A 26 -13.61 -6.59 -5.66
CA ASN A 26 -13.52 -5.88 -4.38
C ASN A 26 -13.22 -4.41 -4.64
N ASN A 27 -14.27 -3.59 -4.63
CA ASN A 27 -14.17 -2.15 -4.95
C ASN A 27 -13.33 -1.37 -3.95
N VAL A 28 -13.38 -1.74 -2.67
CA VAL A 28 -12.61 -1.05 -1.62
C VAL A 28 -11.12 -1.29 -1.82
N LEU A 29 -10.69 -2.53 -2.07
CA LEU A 29 -9.29 -2.83 -2.36
C LEU A 29 -8.85 -2.27 -3.71
N SER A 30 -9.68 -2.38 -4.74
CA SER A 30 -9.37 -1.77 -6.05
C SER A 30 -9.15 -0.26 -5.93
N ALA A 31 -9.98 0.41 -5.13
CA ALA A 31 -9.84 1.83 -4.86
C ALA A 31 -8.59 2.15 -4.01
N LEU A 32 -8.28 1.32 -3.00
CA LEU A 32 -7.05 1.44 -2.20
C LEU A 32 -5.82 1.49 -3.10
N PHE A 33 -5.62 0.48 -3.95
CA PHE A 33 -4.44 0.40 -4.81
C PHE A 33 -4.45 1.45 -5.92
N SER A 34 -5.61 1.88 -6.38
CA SER A 34 -5.73 2.97 -7.37
C SER A 34 -5.45 4.36 -6.76
N SER A 35 -5.60 4.50 -5.44
CA SER A 35 -5.40 5.79 -4.75
C SER A 35 -3.94 6.06 -4.36
N ILE A 36 -3.12 5.00 -4.26
CA ILE A 36 -1.71 5.13 -3.88
C ILE A 36 -0.87 5.34 -5.15
N ARG A 37 -0.27 6.53 -5.27
CA ARG A 37 0.64 6.80 -6.38
C ARG A 37 1.95 6.04 -6.21
N ILE A 38 2.61 5.69 -7.32
CA ILE A 38 3.86 4.89 -7.31
C ILE A 38 4.93 5.54 -6.43
N GLU A 39 5.03 6.87 -6.46
CA GLU A 39 5.97 7.65 -5.67
C GLU A 39 5.67 7.65 -4.15
N GLN A 40 4.42 7.43 -3.74
CA GLN A 40 3.99 7.33 -2.34
C GLN A 40 4.07 5.90 -1.79
N PHE A 41 4.17 4.92 -2.69
CA PHE A 41 4.08 3.52 -2.33
C PHE A 41 5.16 3.02 -1.34
N PRO A 42 6.42 3.49 -1.34
CA PRO A 42 7.42 3.07 -0.35
C PRO A 42 7.05 3.44 1.08
N ASP A 43 6.54 4.66 1.30
CA ASP A 43 6.17 5.11 2.63
C ASP A 43 4.97 4.28 3.11
N PHE A 44 3.99 4.11 2.23
CA PHE A 44 2.83 3.27 2.48
C PHE A 44 3.23 1.83 2.84
N ILE A 45 3.99 1.13 2.00
CA ILE A 45 4.39 -0.26 2.27
C ILE A 45 5.31 -0.36 3.49
N THR A 46 6.09 0.68 3.79
CA THR A 46 6.92 0.74 5.01
C THR A 46 6.03 0.74 6.25
N ASP A 47 5.02 1.59 6.32
CA ASP A 47 4.08 1.63 7.45
C ASP A 47 3.39 0.27 7.65
N ILE A 48 2.86 -0.30 6.57
CA ILE A 48 2.15 -1.57 6.62
C ILE A 48 3.08 -2.73 7.01
N SER A 49 4.31 -2.75 6.50
CA SER A 49 5.29 -3.80 6.85
C SER A 49 5.73 -3.75 8.32
N ASN A 50 5.51 -2.61 9.00
CA ASN A 50 5.71 -2.44 10.43
C ASN A 50 4.40 -2.56 11.24
N SER A 51 3.33 -3.06 10.61
CA SER A 51 1.98 -3.20 11.20
C SER A 51 1.44 -1.89 11.79
N LYS A 52 1.77 -0.75 11.16
CA LYS A 52 1.22 0.56 11.50
C LYS A 52 -0.04 0.85 10.69
N SER A 53 -1.01 1.47 11.33
CA SER A 53 -2.14 2.11 10.67
C SER A 53 -1.63 3.30 9.85
N THR A 54 -2.21 3.52 8.68
CA THR A 54 -1.82 4.61 7.78
C THR A 54 -3.03 5.08 7.00
N GLY A 55 -2.94 6.25 6.37
CA GLY A 55 -4.06 6.82 5.62
C GLY A 55 -3.64 8.04 4.83
N TYR A 56 -4.14 8.15 3.61
CA TYR A 56 -4.01 9.32 2.76
C TYR A 56 -5.41 9.69 2.35
N GLU A 57 -5.94 10.88 2.67
CA GLU A 57 -7.30 11.25 2.22
C GLU A 57 -7.45 10.96 0.72
N PRO A 58 -8.43 10.14 0.27
CA PRO A 58 -9.62 9.63 0.98
C PRO A 58 -9.54 8.26 1.71
N LEU A 59 -8.37 7.67 1.84
CA LEU A 59 -8.07 6.34 2.36
C LEU A 59 -7.72 6.31 3.86
N SER A 60 -8.24 5.32 4.58
CA SER A 60 -7.81 4.95 5.93
C SER A 60 -7.60 3.44 6.00
N LEU A 61 -6.46 3.02 6.57
CA LEU A 61 -6.11 1.64 6.84
C LEU A 61 -5.74 1.50 8.31
N ARG A 62 -6.41 0.58 9.01
CA ARG A 62 -6.29 0.37 10.45
C ARG A 62 -5.84 -1.04 10.77
N MET A 63 -4.67 -1.14 11.39
CA MET A 63 -4.07 -2.38 11.86
C MET A 63 -4.54 -2.69 13.28
N TYR A 64 -4.91 -3.94 13.57
CA TYR A 64 -5.43 -4.30 14.90
C TYR A 64 -4.51 -3.90 16.07
N ASN A 65 -3.20 -4.03 15.89
CA ASN A 65 -2.21 -3.73 16.95
C ASN A 65 -1.95 -2.23 17.15
N ASP A 66 -2.44 -1.37 16.26
CA ASP A 66 -2.12 0.07 16.23
C ASP A 66 -3.37 0.95 16.38
N ILE A 67 -4.52 0.35 16.72
CA ILE A 67 -5.76 1.08 16.98
C ILE A 67 -6.07 1.14 18.47
N ASP A 68 -6.73 2.21 18.87
CA ASP A 68 -7.24 2.39 20.22
C ASP A 68 -8.74 2.02 20.33
N TRP A 69 -9.33 2.36 21.48
CA TRP A 69 -10.74 2.06 21.75
C TRP A 69 -11.70 2.95 20.95
N GLU A 70 -11.30 4.15 20.54
CA GLU A 70 -12.10 5.06 19.71
C GLU A 70 -12.17 4.52 18.28
N ASP A 71 -11.03 4.09 17.73
CA ASP A 71 -10.96 3.40 16.46
C ASP A 71 -11.83 2.12 16.47
N GLN A 72 -11.73 1.28 17.51
CA GLN A 72 -12.56 0.08 17.65
C GLN A 72 -14.07 0.42 17.70
N ALA A 73 -14.45 1.48 18.42
CA ALA A 73 -15.83 1.92 18.49
C ALA A 73 -16.36 2.38 17.12
N TRP A 74 -15.54 3.13 16.37
CA TRP A 74 -15.87 3.54 15.01
C TRP A 74 -15.99 2.34 14.07
N ILE A 75 -15.01 1.43 14.05
CA ILE A 75 -15.05 0.22 13.22
C ILE A 75 -16.30 -0.62 13.55
N LYS A 76 -16.65 -0.77 14.83
CA LYS A 76 -17.87 -1.47 15.25
C LYS A 76 -19.14 -0.78 14.74
N SER A 77 -19.14 0.56 14.67
CA SER A 77 -20.29 1.32 14.17
C SER A 77 -20.54 1.08 12.67
N VAL A 78 -19.48 0.93 11.86
CA VAL A 78 -19.58 0.78 10.41
C VAL A 78 -19.60 -0.69 9.94
N MET A 79 -18.86 -1.57 10.62
CA MET A 79 -18.78 -3.01 10.28
C MET A 79 -19.71 -3.90 11.12
N HIS A 80 -20.39 -3.34 12.12
CA HIS A 80 -21.22 -4.06 13.10
C HIS A 80 -20.48 -5.14 13.90
N ARG A 81 -19.14 -5.07 13.96
CA ARG A 81 -18.28 -5.95 14.76
C ARG A 81 -16.94 -5.29 15.08
N ASN A 82 -16.27 -5.77 16.13
CA ASN A 82 -14.91 -5.34 16.45
C ASN A 82 -13.91 -5.91 15.44
N LEU A 83 -12.82 -5.19 15.20
CA LEU A 83 -11.66 -5.72 14.48
C LEU A 83 -10.97 -6.78 15.35
N GLN A 84 -10.61 -7.92 14.78
CA GLN A 84 -9.95 -9.02 15.48
C GLN A 84 -8.44 -9.04 15.22
N LYS A 85 -7.69 -9.75 16.08
CA LYS A 85 -6.26 -9.97 15.87
C LYS A 85 -6.01 -10.65 14.52
N GLY A 86 -5.04 -10.15 13.76
CA GLY A 86 -4.71 -10.64 12.42
C GLY A 86 -5.65 -10.14 11.31
N GLU A 87 -6.51 -9.17 11.61
CA GLU A 87 -7.34 -8.48 10.63
C GLU A 87 -6.90 -7.04 10.43
N VAL A 88 -7.21 -6.52 9.24
CA VAL A 88 -6.98 -5.13 8.84
C VAL A 88 -8.30 -4.55 8.35
N PHE A 89 -8.63 -3.37 8.85
CA PHE A 89 -9.76 -2.60 8.37
C PHE A 89 -9.29 -1.60 7.31
N VAL A 90 -9.98 -1.54 6.18
CA VAL A 90 -9.71 -0.61 5.09
C VAL A 90 -10.99 0.19 4.82
N SER A 91 -10.89 1.51 4.80
CA SER A 91 -11.97 2.43 4.45
C SER A 91 -11.51 3.37 3.35
N VAL A 92 -12.36 3.55 2.34
CA VAL A 92 -12.13 4.49 1.26
C VAL A 92 -13.37 5.37 1.12
N TYR A 93 -13.20 6.68 1.30
CA TYR A 93 -14.30 7.64 1.24
C TYR A 93 -15.12 7.48 -0.04
N LYS A 94 -16.46 7.42 0.09
CA LYS A 94 -17.46 7.21 -0.96
C LYS A 94 -17.45 5.83 -1.65
N ILE A 95 -16.49 4.96 -1.37
CA ILE A 95 -16.48 3.58 -1.89
C ILE A 95 -16.98 2.60 -0.83
N GLY A 96 -16.53 2.76 0.42
CA GLY A 96 -16.96 1.97 1.57
C GLY A 96 -15.81 1.33 2.31
N GLU A 97 -16.15 0.32 3.09
CA GLU A 97 -15.29 -0.32 4.07
C GLU A 97 -15.16 -1.83 3.81
N THR A 98 -14.02 -2.39 4.19
CA THR A 98 -13.84 -3.84 4.22
C THR A 98 -12.89 -4.24 5.34
N ILE A 99 -13.03 -5.48 5.82
CA ILE A 99 -12.05 -6.11 6.70
C ILE A 99 -11.49 -7.31 5.97
N ILE A 100 -10.16 -7.41 5.93
CA ILE A 100 -9.45 -8.56 5.35
C ILE A 100 -8.42 -9.11 6.33
N PRO A 101 -8.02 -10.39 6.20
CA PRO A 101 -6.90 -10.92 6.94
C PRO A 101 -5.61 -10.15 6.59
N GLU A 102 -4.80 -9.84 7.61
CA GLU A 102 -3.52 -9.16 7.46
C GLU A 102 -2.58 -9.94 6.54
N SER A 103 -2.57 -11.27 6.65
CA SER A 103 -1.78 -12.15 5.77
C SER A 103 -2.18 -12.05 4.29
N VAL A 104 -3.46 -11.78 4.00
CA VAL A 104 -3.94 -11.56 2.62
C VAL A 104 -3.44 -10.21 2.12
N LEU A 105 -3.54 -9.16 2.93
CA LEU A 105 -3.01 -7.84 2.59
C LEU A 105 -1.50 -7.89 2.35
N ASP A 106 -0.74 -8.49 3.27
CA ASP A 106 0.72 -8.64 3.19
C ASP A 106 1.14 -9.32 1.88
N LYS A 107 0.45 -10.40 1.49
CA LYS A 107 0.71 -11.10 0.23
C LYS A 107 0.42 -10.24 -1.00
N ILE A 108 -0.69 -9.49 -1.00
CA ILE A 108 -1.02 -8.59 -2.10
C ILE A 108 0.04 -7.50 -2.21
N LEU A 109 0.41 -6.86 -1.09
CA LEU A 109 1.42 -5.81 -1.05
C LEU A 109 2.80 -6.30 -1.46
N TYR A 110 3.18 -7.51 -1.06
CA TYR A 110 4.42 -8.13 -1.50
C TYR A 110 4.43 -8.27 -3.02
N ASN A 111 3.42 -8.92 -3.60
CA ASN A 111 3.34 -9.14 -5.05
C ASN A 111 3.27 -7.82 -5.84
N TYR A 112 2.46 -6.87 -5.37
CA TYR A 112 2.29 -5.56 -6.00
C TYR A 112 3.57 -4.73 -5.90
N GLY A 113 4.19 -4.66 -4.71
CA GLY A 113 5.44 -3.96 -4.48
C GLY A 113 6.61 -4.55 -5.26
N SER A 114 6.69 -5.88 -5.43
CA SER A 114 7.68 -6.51 -6.31
C SER A 114 7.49 -6.07 -7.77
N ASN A 115 6.26 -5.99 -8.27
CA ASN A 115 5.99 -5.49 -9.61
C ASN A 115 6.35 -4.00 -9.77
N ILE A 116 6.03 -3.16 -8.77
CA ILE A 116 6.46 -1.75 -8.78
C ILE A 116 7.99 -1.65 -8.83
N LEU A 117 8.71 -2.43 -8.01
CA LEU A 117 10.16 -2.41 -7.99
C LEU A 117 10.77 -2.84 -9.34
N ASP A 118 10.21 -3.86 -9.98
CA ASP A 118 10.63 -4.32 -11.30
C ASP A 118 10.39 -3.25 -12.38
N VAL A 119 9.24 -2.59 -12.35
CA VAL A 119 8.90 -1.48 -13.24
C VAL A 119 9.84 -0.29 -13.00
N PHE A 120 10.08 0.07 -11.74
CA PHE A 120 10.97 1.16 -11.36
C PHE A 120 12.38 0.93 -11.92
N HIS A 121 12.92 -0.29 -11.85
CA HIS A 121 14.23 -0.60 -12.43
C HIS A 121 14.27 -0.51 -13.97
N LYS A 122 13.16 -0.77 -14.66
CA LYS A 122 13.09 -0.84 -16.13
C LYS A 122 12.69 0.48 -16.79
N ASN A 123 12.06 1.40 -16.06
CA ASN A 123 11.46 2.61 -16.64
C ASN A 123 12.03 3.90 -16.04
N SER A 124 12.87 4.60 -16.79
CA SER A 124 13.52 5.86 -16.36
C SER A 124 12.52 6.99 -16.09
N GLN A 125 11.38 7.05 -16.79
CA GLN A 125 10.37 8.08 -16.54
C GLN A 125 9.72 7.94 -15.15
N VAL A 126 9.55 6.70 -14.67
CA VAL A 126 9.05 6.44 -13.32
C VAL A 126 10.07 6.88 -12.28
N GLN A 127 11.36 6.64 -12.54
CA GLN A 127 12.44 7.11 -11.67
C GLN A 127 12.48 8.65 -11.60
N GLU A 128 12.34 9.33 -12.74
CA GLU A 128 12.29 10.80 -12.82
C GLU A 128 11.11 11.38 -12.03
N LYS A 129 9.89 10.84 -12.20
CA LYS A 129 8.71 11.29 -11.43
C LYS A 129 8.87 11.11 -9.93
N TYR A 130 9.51 10.03 -9.48
CA TYR A 130 9.82 9.85 -8.07
C TYR A 130 10.79 10.92 -7.56
N ILE A 131 11.87 11.19 -8.31
CA ILE A 131 12.84 12.23 -7.97
C ILE A 131 12.14 13.60 -7.88
N GLU A 132 11.21 13.92 -8.79
CA GLU A 132 10.40 15.14 -8.74
C GLU A 132 9.53 15.22 -7.49
N TYR A 133 8.77 14.16 -7.18
CA TYR A 133 7.93 14.10 -5.97
C TYR A 133 8.76 14.30 -4.70
N TYR A 134 9.88 13.57 -4.57
CA TYR A 134 10.73 13.66 -3.40
C TYR A 134 11.36 15.05 -3.27
N ASN A 135 11.86 15.63 -4.36
CA ASN A 135 12.40 17.01 -4.35
C ASN A 135 11.35 18.07 -4.00
N HIS A 136 10.07 17.82 -4.30
CA HIS A 136 8.98 18.69 -3.89
C HIS A 136 8.68 18.55 -2.39
N TYR A 137 8.66 17.32 -1.88
CA TYR A 137 8.37 17.02 -0.47
C TYR A 137 9.53 17.40 0.48
N ASP A 138 10.78 17.30 0.01
CA ASP A 138 12.01 17.55 0.77
C ASP A 138 12.44 19.02 0.79
N LYS A 139 11.75 19.91 0.05
CA LYS A 139 11.94 21.37 0.20
C LYS A 139 11.56 21.88 1.60
N GLU A 140 10.77 21.13 2.36
CA GLU A 140 10.43 21.47 3.74
C GLU A 140 11.29 20.73 4.79
N ASN A 141 12.07 19.71 4.42
CA ASN A 141 12.80 18.86 5.38
C ASN A 141 14.22 18.45 4.94
N HIS A 142 14.96 19.27 4.18
CA HIS A 142 16.42 19.25 4.03
C HIS A 142 17.16 17.91 4.23
N ILE A 143 16.83 16.81 3.55
CA ILE A 143 17.69 15.60 3.51
C ILE A 143 17.68 14.95 2.12
N PHE A 144 18.62 15.39 1.29
CA PHE A 144 18.99 14.73 0.05
C PHE A 144 19.74 13.41 0.33
N LYS A 145 19.21 12.28 -0.16
CA LYS A 145 19.98 11.09 -0.59
C LYS A 145 19.15 10.28 -1.61
N GLU A 146 19.58 10.38 -2.85
CA GLU A 146 19.05 9.80 -4.11
C GLU A 146 18.62 8.33 -4.00
N ASN A 147 17.65 7.91 -4.84
CA ASN A 147 17.23 6.57 -5.33
C ASN A 147 17.52 5.30 -4.49
N LEU A 148 18.68 5.17 -3.87
CA LEU A 148 18.99 4.22 -2.82
C LEU A 148 17.94 4.21 -1.71
N PHE A 149 17.39 5.35 -1.28
CA PHE A 149 16.41 5.32 -0.18
C PHE A 149 15.10 4.65 -0.59
N TRP A 150 14.59 4.94 -1.79
CA TRP A 150 13.37 4.33 -2.33
C TRP A 150 13.53 2.82 -2.53
N VAL A 151 14.55 2.42 -3.28
CA VAL A 151 14.79 1.01 -3.61
C VAL A 151 15.10 0.22 -2.33
N LYS A 152 15.85 0.82 -1.40
CA LYS A 152 16.12 0.19 -0.11
C LYS A 152 14.86 0.09 0.75
N ALA A 153 14.08 1.15 0.90
CA ALA A 153 12.83 1.13 1.67
C ALA A 153 11.85 0.08 1.13
N MET A 154 11.73 -0.01 -0.20
CA MET A 154 10.95 -1.04 -0.87
C MET A 154 11.48 -2.44 -0.57
N LYS A 155 12.78 -2.69 -0.75
CA LYS A 155 13.39 -4.00 -0.48
C LYS A 155 13.27 -4.41 0.99
N ASP A 156 13.53 -3.49 1.91
CA ASP A 156 13.42 -3.72 3.35
C ASP A 156 11.97 -4.04 3.75
N SER A 157 10.99 -3.31 3.19
CA SER A 157 9.57 -3.56 3.44
C SER A 157 9.10 -4.89 2.85
N LEU A 158 9.51 -5.21 1.62
CA LEU A 158 9.23 -6.50 0.99
C LEU A 158 9.83 -7.67 1.78
N LEU A 159 11.06 -7.50 2.30
CA LEU A 159 11.68 -8.50 3.15
C LEU A 159 10.86 -8.71 4.44
N LYS A 160 10.44 -7.63 5.11
CA LYS A 160 9.59 -7.71 6.31
C LYS A 160 8.26 -8.40 6.02
N LEU A 161 7.56 -8.03 4.95
CA LEU A 161 6.32 -8.71 4.55
C LEU A 161 6.56 -10.20 4.29
N SER A 162 7.66 -10.57 3.63
CA SER A 162 8.00 -11.98 3.43
C SER A 162 8.25 -12.74 4.73
N GLN A 163 8.86 -12.09 5.73
CA GLN A 163 9.08 -12.67 7.05
C GLN A 163 7.78 -12.84 7.83
N LYS A 164 6.88 -11.85 7.80
CA LYS A 164 5.52 -11.93 8.39
C LYS A 164 4.72 -13.09 7.81
N MET A 165 4.81 -13.31 6.49
CA MET A 165 4.13 -14.42 5.83
C MET A 165 4.66 -15.80 6.25
N ILE A 166 5.94 -15.91 6.63
CA ILE A 166 6.55 -17.16 7.12
C ILE A 166 6.24 -17.37 8.61
N ASN A 167 6.26 -16.30 9.42
CA ASN A 167 6.07 -16.33 10.86
C ASN A 167 4.93 -15.36 11.28
N PRO A 168 3.66 -15.76 11.18
CA PRO A 168 2.52 -14.89 11.46
C PRO A 168 2.30 -14.57 12.96
N GLU A 169 3.20 -15.00 13.84
CA GLU A 169 3.14 -14.72 15.29
C GLU A 169 3.86 -13.42 15.71
N TYR A 170 4.52 -12.73 14.77
CA TYR A 170 5.19 -11.44 14.99
C TYR A 170 4.38 -10.26 14.41
#